data_AF-V4N341-F1
#
_entry.id   AF-V4N341-F1
#
_cell.length_a   1.000
_cell.length_b   1.000
_cell.length_c   1.000
_cell.angle_alpha   90.00
_cell.angle_beta   90.00
_cell.angle_gamma   90.00
#
_symmetry.space_group_name_H-M   'P 1'
#
loop_
_entity.id
_entity.type
_entity.pdbx_description
1 polymer ?
#
loop_
_entity_poly.entity_id
_entity_poly.type
_entity_poly.pdbx_seq_one_letter_code
_entity_poly.pdbx_strand_id
1 'polypeptide(L)'
;MRLNGLLLQRHTGDINNRRHDGRVSVDRSNVRWCSDGFEIGCDNKEKVRVAFALDCCDREAIAHVATTEGIKSSDVQDLVITAVEQRFGRVNVLPNPIEWLTDNGSCFLAKDTKT
;
A
#
# COMPACT_ATOMS: atom_id res chain seq x y z
N MET A 1 18.04 27.99 -31.93
CA MET A 1 17.52 26.70 -31.42
C MET A 1 15.99 26.62 -31.49
N ARG A 2 15.21 27.54 -30.88
CA ARG A 2 13.73 27.61 -31.07
C ARG A 2 13.28 27.85 -32.51
N LEU A 3 13.96 28.77 -33.21
CA LEU A 3 13.59 29.19 -34.57
C LEU A 3 13.79 28.09 -35.64
N ASN A 4 14.67 27.12 -35.37
CA ASN A 4 15.02 26.05 -36.31
C ASN A 4 14.36 24.70 -35.95
N GLY A 5 13.37 24.70 -35.05
CA GLY A 5 12.67 23.46 -34.66
C GLY A 5 13.51 22.44 -33.89
N LEU A 6 14.71 22.81 -33.43
CA LEU A 6 15.67 21.90 -32.77
C LEU A 6 15.46 21.79 -31.25
N LEU A 7 14.27 22.11 -30.76
CA LEU A 7 13.93 21.86 -29.36
C LEU A 7 13.46 20.42 -29.21
N LEU A 8 14.04 19.69 -28.25
CA LEU A 8 13.50 18.43 -27.78
C LEU A 8 12.06 18.64 -27.28
N GLN A 9 11.17 17.70 -27.58
CA GLN A 9 9.82 17.71 -27.04
C GLN A 9 9.87 17.80 -25.51
N ARG A 10 9.08 18.72 -24.95
CA ARG A 10 8.94 18.84 -23.50
C ARG A 10 8.33 17.54 -22.99
N HIS A 11 9.07 16.82 -22.15
CA HIS A 11 8.57 15.67 -21.42
C HIS A 11 7.32 16.08 -20.62
N THR A 12 6.16 15.72 -21.13
CA THR A 12 4.90 15.72 -20.38
C THR A 12 4.90 14.36 -19.73
N GLY A 13 5.15 14.30 -18.42
CA GLY A 13 5.24 13.03 -17.71
C GLY A 13 4.10 12.13 -18.14
N ASP A 14 4.45 10.97 -18.70
CA ASP A 14 3.52 9.97 -19.19
C ASP A 14 2.40 9.82 -18.17
N ILE A 15 1.16 10.15 -18.58
CA ILE A 15 -0.01 9.89 -17.76
C ILE A 15 -0.12 8.37 -17.74
N ASN A 16 0.45 7.76 -16.70
CA ASN A 16 0.49 6.33 -16.44
C ASN A 16 -0.72 5.63 -17.08
N ASN A 17 -0.49 4.89 -18.17
CA ASN A 17 -1.50 4.14 -18.91
C ASN A 17 -2.02 2.91 -18.12
N ARG A 18 -1.81 2.90 -16.80
CA ARG A 18 -2.27 1.90 -15.82
C ARG A 18 -3.43 2.46 -15.00
N ARG A 19 -4.32 3.23 -15.62
CA ARG A 19 -5.59 3.55 -14.97
C ARG A 19 -6.36 2.24 -14.87
N HIS A 20 -6.41 1.70 -13.66
CA HIS A 20 -7.05 0.43 -13.39
C HIS A 20 -8.53 0.69 -13.14
N ASP A 21 -9.40 0.07 -13.94
CA ASP A 21 -10.85 0.05 -13.72
C ASP A 21 -11.25 -0.90 -12.58
N GLY A 22 -10.27 -1.33 -11.77
CA GLY A 22 -10.47 -2.22 -10.64
C GLY A 22 -11.32 -1.55 -9.57
N ARG A 23 -12.43 -2.20 -9.19
CA ARG A 23 -13.26 -1.76 -8.07
C ARG A 23 -12.66 -2.26 -6.76
N VAL A 24 -12.04 -1.36 -6.00
CA VAL A 24 -11.47 -1.69 -4.68
C VAL A 24 -12.56 -1.84 -3.63
N SER A 25 -13.57 -0.96 -3.64
CA SER A 25 -14.62 -0.94 -2.63
C SER A 25 -15.57 -2.15 -2.71
N VAL A 26 -16.05 -2.58 -1.55
CA VAL A 26 -16.98 -3.70 -1.37
C VAL A 26 -18.14 -3.28 -0.47
N ASP A 27 -19.29 -3.95 -0.56
CA ASP A 27 -20.51 -3.53 0.15
C ASP A 27 -20.63 -4.09 1.58
N ARG A 28 -19.67 -4.93 2.00
CA ARG A 28 -19.64 -5.56 3.33
C ARG A 28 -18.23 -5.54 3.90
N SER A 29 -18.11 -5.21 5.18
CA SER A 29 -16.84 -5.28 5.91
C SER A 29 -16.26 -6.68 5.90
N ASN A 30 -14.93 -6.79 6.02
CA ASN A 30 -14.20 -8.05 6.11
C ASN A 30 -14.39 -9.00 4.91
N VAL A 31 -14.72 -8.46 3.74
CA VAL A 31 -14.65 -9.20 2.47
C VAL A 31 -13.30 -8.95 1.80
N ARG A 32 -12.82 -7.71 1.88
CA ARG A 32 -11.59 -7.27 1.23
C ARG A 32 -10.95 -6.16 2.03
N TRP A 33 -9.66 -6.32 2.28
CA TRP A 33 -8.81 -5.30 2.87
C TRP A 33 -7.76 -4.85 1.85
N CYS A 34 -7.30 -3.61 1.97
CA CYS A 34 -6.17 -3.12 1.20
C CYS A 34 -5.03 -2.67 2.12
N SER A 35 -3.80 -2.92 1.70
CA SER A 35 -2.61 -2.36 2.30
C SER A 35 -1.96 -1.33 1.40
N ASP A 36 -1.47 -0.27 2.00
CA ASP A 36 -0.75 0.79 1.34
C ASP A 36 0.25 1.42 2.34
N GLY A 37 1.10 2.32 1.87
CA GLY A 37 2.06 3.01 2.70
C GLY A 37 2.38 4.42 2.23
N PHE A 38 2.80 5.26 3.18
CA PHE A 38 3.23 6.62 2.92
C PHE A 38 4.43 7.01 3.78
N GLU A 39 5.10 8.10 3.42
CA GLU A 39 6.23 8.66 4.16
C GLU A 39 5.87 10.05 4.71
N ILE A 40 6.16 10.27 5.99
CA ILE A 40 6.04 11.55 6.68
C ILE A 40 7.45 12.11 6.86
N GLY A 41 7.72 13.29 6.28
CA GLY A 41 8.93 14.04 6.58
C GLY A 41 8.81 14.79 7.91
N CYS A 42 9.79 14.65 8.79
CA CYS A 42 9.82 15.31 10.10
C CYS A 42 10.79 16.50 10.11
N ASP A 43 10.56 17.45 11.03
CA ASP A 43 11.38 18.67 11.14
C ASP A 43 12.84 18.39 11.50
N ASN A 44 13.10 17.27 12.18
CA ASN A 44 14.45 16.78 12.48
C ASN A 44 15.17 16.17 11.25
N LYS A 45 14.57 16.27 10.05
CA LYS A 45 15.02 15.70 8.77
C LYS A 45 14.94 14.18 8.68
N GLU A 46 14.39 13.51 9.68
CA GLU A 46 14.06 12.10 9.60
C GLU A 46 12.77 11.88 8.79
N LYS A 47 12.56 10.62 8.41
CA LYS A 47 11.40 10.19 7.65
C LYS A 47 10.75 9.03 8.38
N VAL A 48 9.47 9.14 8.69
CA VAL A 48 8.67 8.04 9.21
C VAL A 48 7.93 7.40 8.05
N ARG A 49 8.12 6.09 7.86
CA ARG A 49 7.40 5.29 6.87
C ARG A 49 6.30 4.54 7.59
N VAL A 50 5.10 4.64 7.06
CA VAL A 50 3.90 4.00 7.60
C VAL A 50 3.39 3.01 6.56
N ALA A 51 3.14 1.77 6.96
CA ALA A 51 2.28 0.86 6.23
C ALA A 51 1.02 0.60 7.07
N PHE A 52 -0.11 0.46 6.40
CA PHE A 52 -1.40 0.32 7.07
C PHE A 52 -2.31 -0.62 6.29
N ALA A 53 -3.31 -1.16 6.98
CA ALA A 53 -4.35 -2.00 6.41
C ALA A 53 -5.71 -1.33 6.62
N LEU A 54 -6.51 -1.21 5.55
CA LEU A 54 -7.87 -0.66 5.59
C LEU A 54 -8.91 -1.70 5.20
N ASP A 55 -10.10 -1.58 5.76
CA ASP A 55 -11.28 -2.26 5.24
C ASP A 55 -11.81 -1.53 3.98
N CYS A 56 -11.96 -2.24 2.86
CA CYS A 56 -12.43 -1.64 1.62
C CYS A 56 -13.93 -1.28 1.63
N CYS A 57 -14.68 -1.67 2.68
CA CYS A 57 -16.09 -1.32 2.84
C CYS A 57 -16.27 0.09 3.39
N ASP A 58 -15.74 0.35 4.59
CA ASP A 58 -15.96 1.57 5.37
C ASP A 58 -14.71 2.47 5.46
N ARG A 59 -13.57 2.02 4.91
CA ARG A 59 -12.27 2.69 4.97
C ARG A 59 -11.70 2.81 6.38
N GLU A 60 -12.15 1.98 7.31
CA GLU A 60 -11.56 1.89 8.64
C GLU A 60 -10.09 1.47 8.56
N ALA A 61 -9.22 2.17 9.28
CA ALA A 61 -7.84 1.74 9.47
C ALA A 61 -7.76 0.68 10.56
N ILE A 62 -7.59 -0.57 10.11
CA ILE A 62 -7.60 -1.74 10.98
C ILE A 62 -6.30 -1.86 11.75
N ALA A 63 -5.16 -1.64 11.08
CA ALA A 63 -3.85 -1.72 11.72
C ALA A 63 -2.82 -0.87 10.96
N HIS A 64 -1.73 -0.53 11.63
CA HIS A 64 -0.59 0.14 11.03
C HIS A 64 0.72 -0.26 11.71
N VAL A 65 1.81 -0.08 10.98
CA VAL A 65 3.19 -0.12 11.47
C VAL A 65 3.88 1.16 11.04
N ALA A 66 4.70 1.74 11.92
CA ALA A 66 5.45 2.95 11.64
C ALA A 66 6.91 2.79 12.07
N THR A 67 7.85 3.17 11.21
CA THR A 67 9.29 3.06 11.46
C THR A 67 10.05 4.23 10.84
N THR A 68 11.17 4.62 11.44
CA THR A 68 12.13 5.57 10.84
C THR A 68 13.05 4.90 9.81
N GLU A 69 13.15 3.56 9.85
CA GLU A 69 13.86 2.75 8.86
C GLU A 69 13.00 2.48 7.61
N GLY A 70 13.47 1.58 6.74
CA GLY A 70 12.63 1.03 5.66
C GLY A 70 11.67 -0.03 6.20
N ILE A 71 10.47 -0.10 5.63
CA ILE A 71 9.50 -1.17 5.92
C ILE A 71 10.03 -2.48 5.32
N LYS A 72 10.20 -3.48 6.19
CA LYS A 72 10.69 -4.82 5.86
C LYS A 72 9.49 -5.75 5.58
N SER A 73 9.76 -6.88 4.95
CA SER A 73 8.74 -7.92 4.73
C SER A 73 8.14 -8.44 6.04
N SER A 74 8.94 -8.51 7.11
CA SER A 74 8.46 -8.88 8.46
C SER A 74 7.43 -7.89 8.98
N ASP A 75 7.64 -6.59 8.77
CA ASP A 75 6.72 -5.55 9.24
C ASP A 75 5.35 -5.67 8.54
N VAL A 76 5.34 -6.06 7.27
CA VAL A 76 4.10 -6.34 6.51
C VAL A 76 3.44 -7.63 6.99
N GLN A 77 4.20 -8.68 7.30
CA GLN A 77 3.65 -9.91 7.88
C GLN A 77 2.99 -9.64 9.24
N ASP A 78 3.67 -8.88 10.10
CA ASP A 78 3.16 -8.46 11.40
C ASP A 78 1.93 -7.55 11.26
N LEU A 79 1.88 -6.70 10.22
CA LEU A 79 0.70 -5.89 9.90
C LEU A 79 -0.52 -6.76 9.60
N VAL A 80 -0.37 -7.83 8.80
CA VAL A 80 -1.47 -8.77 8.50
C VAL A 80 -1.96 -9.44 9.78
N ILE A 81 -1.04 -9.93 10.61
CA ILE A 81 -1.37 -10.58 11.89
C ILE A 81 -2.09 -9.61 12.81
N THR A 82 -1.55 -8.40 12.97
CA THR A 82 -2.13 -7.35 13.81
C THR A 82 -3.54 -6.96 13.33
N ALA A 83 -3.76 -6.84 12.02
CA ALA A 83 -5.08 -6.54 11.47
C ALA A 83 -6.10 -7.64 11.79
N VAL A 84 -5.71 -8.91 11.65
CA VAL A 84 -6.56 -10.06 12.02
C VAL A 84 -6.86 -10.05 13.52
N GLU A 85 -5.85 -9.87 14.36
CA GLU A 85 -6.02 -9.84 15.82
C GLU A 85 -6.90 -8.68 16.29
N GLN A 86 -6.77 -7.49 15.70
CA GLN A 86 -7.60 -6.34 16.06
C GLN A 86 -9.06 -6.54 15.65
N ARG A 87 -9.31 -7.17 14.49
CA ARG A 87 -10.66 -7.34 13.97
C ARG A 87 -11.41 -8.54 14.56
N PHE A 88 -10.72 -9.65 14.77
CA PHE A 88 -11.33 -10.92 15.15
C PHE A 88 -10.84 -11.46 16.50
N GLY A 89 -9.89 -10.78 17.14
CA GLY A 89 -9.18 -11.33 18.29
C GLY A 89 -8.17 -12.40 17.87
N ARG A 90 -7.60 -13.09 18.86
CA ARG A 90 -6.65 -14.19 18.62
C ARG A 90 -7.37 -15.43 18.12
N VAL A 91 -7.41 -15.59 16.80
CA VAL A 91 -8.02 -16.72 16.11
C VAL A 91 -7.00 -17.45 15.24
N ASN A 92 -7.11 -18.77 15.15
CA ASN A 92 -6.27 -19.56 14.25
C ASN A 92 -6.86 -19.70 12.85
N VAL A 93 -8.17 -19.44 12.70
CA VAL A 93 -8.92 -19.58 11.45
C VAL A 93 -9.97 -18.48 11.38
N LEU A 94 -10.04 -17.78 10.24
CA LEU A 94 -11.07 -16.80 9.96
C LEU A 94 -12.39 -17.49 9.57
N PRO A 95 -13.56 -16.94 9.94
CA PRO A 95 -14.84 -17.52 9.58
C PRO A 95 -15.08 -17.52 8.06
N ASN A 96 -14.53 -16.55 7.34
CA ASN A 96 -14.55 -16.47 5.88
C ASN A 96 -13.17 -16.00 5.37
N PRO A 97 -12.76 -16.40 4.16
CA PRO A 97 -11.58 -15.85 3.51
C PRO A 97 -11.73 -14.33 3.29
N ILE A 98 -10.63 -13.60 3.46
CA ILE A 98 -10.55 -12.16 3.22
C ILE A 98 -9.57 -11.93 2.07
N GLU A 99 -9.97 -11.15 1.08
CA GLU A 99 -9.07 -10.72 0.01
C GLU A 99 -8.12 -9.65 0.54
N TRP A 100 -6.81 -9.87 0.43
CA TRP A 100 -5.80 -8.88 0.77
C TRP A 100 -5.23 -8.25 -0.50
N LEU A 101 -5.56 -6.99 -0.74
CA LEU A 101 -5.01 -6.22 -1.85
C LEU A 101 -3.78 -5.45 -1.38
N THR A 102 -2.65 -5.67 -2.03
CA THR A 102 -1.48 -4.81 -1.91
C THR A 102 -1.17 -4.23 -3.26
N ASP A 103 -0.72 -2.98 -3.30
CA ASP A 103 -0.05 -2.50 -4.50
C ASP A 103 1.34 -3.16 -4.61
N ASN A 104 1.92 -3.12 -5.81
CA ASN A 104 3.30 -3.59 -6.03
C ASN A 104 4.31 -2.49 -5.62
N GLY A 105 4.02 -1.76 -4.54
CA GLY A 105 4.91 -0.79 -3.95
C GLY A 105 6.22 -1.44 -3.49
N SER A 106 7.28 -0.65 -3.36
CA SER A 106 8.61 -1.15 -3.01
C SER A 106 8.66 -1.85 -1.64
N CYS A 107 7.75 -1.51 -0.73
CA CYS A 107 7.59 -2.16 0.57
C CYS A 107 6.91 -3.54 0.51
N PHE A 108 6.21 -3.85 -0.58
CA PHE A 108 5.43 -5.09 -0.76
C PHE A 108 6.04 -6.04 -1.80
N LEU A 109 7.13 -5.64 -2.45
CA LEU A 109 7.88 -6.45 -3.41
C LEU A 109 8.99 -7.25 -2.73
N ALA A 110 8.86 -8.58 -2.69
CA ALA A 110 9.98 -9.46 -2.40
C ALA A 110 10.92 -9.53 -3.62
N LYS A 111 12.23 -9.41 -3.39
CA LYS A 111 13.24 -9.55 -4.47
C LYS A 111 13.13 -10.91 -5.17
N ASP A 112 12.77 -11.95 -4.42
CA ASP A 112 12.70 -13.33 -4.88
C ASP A 112 11.52 -13.60 -5.83
N THR A 113 10.52 -12.72 -5.85
CA THR A 113 9.34 -12.84 -6.74
C THR A 113 9.37 -11.81 -7.87
N LYS A 114 10.49 -11.14 -8.08
CA LYS A 114 10.68 -10.16 -9.15
C LYS A 114 11.06 -10.91 -10.44
N THR A 115 10.06 -11.26 -11.25
CA THR A 115 10.26 -11.74 -12.63
C THR A 115 10.81 -10.66 -13.54
#